data_AF-F9WH93-F1
#
_entry.id   AF-F9WH93-F1
#
_cell.length_a   1.000
_cell.length_b   1.000
_cell.length_c   1.000
_cell.angle_alpha   90.00
_cell.angle_beta   90.00
_cell.angle_gamma   90.00
#
_symmetry.space_group_name_H-M   'P 1'
#
loop_
_entity.id
_entity.type
_entity.pdbx_description
1 polymer ?
#
loop_
_entity_poly.entity_id
_entity_poly.type
_entity_poly.pdbx_seq_one_letter_code
_entity_poly.pdbx_strand_id
1 'polypeptide(L)'
;MEKSRVRVISRSAEVINGLYDYVSYARWICVITGRVCKNEPHTMRLLNAERVVPCLWPRGDVDITPELGQSYGIEERLVMSEKAQVAAVLSSALGWPNRMHVPQQPLKALPAPQGEGSDYTHLYIRKDMMSGWHIVEEQLDRWLKPNDCRMPQCYITIDTAGIGKTRGLGPFLHCQLLHHSSEELCALTYFSKVEICILYRHKGATPGMVVYYNVQDGISETERMATQCRRGYTIFDEYKKDIFPYSFPPCWGALVMSTPSPDRFEHWINRDHTLPTSINCYSNLEFRAVRAFGRLSELCQEAPPGAETVEWFKRK
;
A
#
# COMPACT_ATOMS: atom_id res chain seq x y z
N MET A 1 22.50 -52.18 0.71
CA MET A 1 22.29 -51.13 1.74
C MET A 1 22.49 -49.79 1.07
N GLU A 2 21.41 -49.24 0.55
CA GLU A 2 21.39 -47.96 -0.18
C GLU A 2 21.00 -46.87 0.83
N LYS A 3 21.95 -46.02 1.19
CA LYS A 3 21.72 -44.91 2.12
C LYS A 3 20.95 -43.82 1.37
N SER A 4 19.67 -43.71 1.71
CA SER A 4 18.74 -42.65 1.33
C SER A 4 19.38 -41.28 1.53
N ARG A 5 19.79 -40.62 0.45
CA ARG A 5 20.14 -39.20 0.46
C ARG A 5 18.83 -38.40 0.53
N VAL A 6 18.46 -37.98 1.73
CA VAL A 6 17.46 -36.93 1.92
C VAL A 6 17.99 -35.67 1.24
N ARG A 7 17.43 -35.32 0.08
CA ARG A 7 17.61 -34.00 -0.54
C ARG A 7 16.88 -32.99 0.34
N VAL A 8 17.60 -32.34 1.25
CA VAL A 8 17.15 -31.09 1.85
C VAL A 8 17.21 -30.04 0.75
N ILE A 9 16.06 -29.68 0.19
CA ILE A 9 15.94 -28.60 -0.78
C ILE A 9 16.23 -27.30 0.00
N SER A 10 17.33 -26.63 -0.34
CA SER A 10 17.68 -25.33 0.23
C SER A 10 16.62 -24.31 -0.18
N ARG A 11 15.75 -23.90 0.74
CA ARG A 11 14.82 -22.78 0.53
C ARG A 11 15.63 -21.52 0.23
N SER A 12 15.37 -20.84 -0.89
CA SER A 12 16.02 -19.55 -1.17
C SER A 12 15.21 -18.45 -0.47
N ALA A 13 15.48 -18.28 0.82
CA ALA A 13 14.85 -17.25 1.66
C ALA A 13 15.88 -16.19 2.01
N GLU A 14 15.58 -14.92 1.70
CA GLU A 14 16.40 -13.78 2.07
C GLU A 14 15.72 -12.96 3.16
N VAL A 15 16.37 -12.82 4.31
CA VAL A 15 15.89 -12.02 5.43
C VAL A 15 16.51 -10.63 5.35
N ILE A 16 15.69 -9.58 5.32
CA ILE A 16 16.18 -8.19 5.38
C ILE A 16 16.04 -7.67 6.81
N ASN A 17 17.14 -7.71 7.56
CA ASN A 17 17.19 -7.24 8.93
C ASN A 17 16.80 -5.74 9.03
N GLY A 18 15.96 -5.41 10.01
CA GLY A 18 15.48 -4.05 10.26
C GLY A 18 14.32 -3.59 9.36
N LEU A 19 14.08 -4.20 8.20
CA LEU A 19 13.01 -3.77 7.28
C LEU A 19 11.62 -3.78 7.94
N TYR A 20 11.35 -4.78 8.79
CA TYR A 20 10.11 -4.84 9.57
C TYR A 20 9.92 -3.57 10.41
N ASP A 21 10.97 -3.15 11.10
CA ASP A 21 10.94 -1.97 11.97
C ASP A 21 10.74 -0.70 11.14
N TYR A 22 11.36 -0.58 9.97
CA TYR A 22 11.17 0.60 9.12
C TYR A 22 9.75 0.75 8.57
N VAL A 23 9.08 -0.36 8.25
CA VAL A 23 7.66 -0.33 7.88
C VAL A 23 6.79 -0.02 9.09
N SER A 24 7.10 -0.61 10.25
CA SER A 24 6.35 -0.41 11.50
C SER A 24 6.53 0.99 12.09
N TYR A 25 7.67 1.64 11.85
CA TYR A 25 7.99 2.97 12.33
C TYR A 25 7.92 4.02 11.22
N ALA A 26 7.21 3.72 10.13
CA ALA A 26 6.95 4.68 9.07
C ALA A 26 6.28 5.93 9.66
N ARG A 27 6.70 7.11 9.21
CA ARG A 27 6.28 8.39 9.79
C ARG A 27 5.58 9.24 8.76
N TRP A 28 4.48 9.85 9.18
CA TRP A 28 3.91 10.96 8.44
C TRP A 28 4.89 12.12 8.45
N ILE A 29 5.15 12.69 7.28
CA ILE A 29 6.05 13.85 7.16
C ILE A 29 5.24 15.13 6.93
N CYS A 30 4.16 15.04 6.16
CA CYS A 30 3.32 16.20 5.88
C CYS A 30 1.92 15.84 5.39
N VAL A 31 1.04 16.84 5.47
CA VAL A 31 -0.27 16.86 4.84
C VAL A 31 -0.29 17.97 3.81
N ILE A 32 -0.74 17.67 2.60
CA ILE A 32 -0.94 18.63 1.53
C ILE A 32 -2.42 19.01 1.53
N THR A 33 -2.71 20.27 1.82
CA THR A 33 -4.06 20.83 1.68
C THR A 33 -4.10 21.77 0.49
N GLY A 34 -5.29 22.00 -0.07
CA GLY A 34 -5.43 22.92 -1.20
C GLY A 34 -6.81 23.51 -1.30
N ARG A 35 -6.98 24.46 -2.23
CA ARG A 35 -8.25 25.06 -2.65
C ARG A 35 -8.31 25.17 -4.16
N VAL A 36 -9.50 24.93 -4.73
CA VAL A 36 -9.81 25.24 -6.13
C VAL A 36 -10.96 26.23 -6.19
N CYS A 37 -10.67 27.41 -6.70
CA CYS A 37 -11.67 28.42 -7.00
C CYS A 37 -11.73 28.62 -8.53
N LYS A 38 -12.94 28.71 -9.09
CA LYS A 38 -13.11 29.14 -10.48
C LYS A 38 -12.53 30.56 -10.63
N ASN A 39 -11.69 30.76 -11.63
CA ASN A 39 -11.06 32.05 -11.97
C ASN A 39 -10.05 32.60 -10.96
N GLU A 40 -9.57 31.79 -10.01
CA GLU A 40 -8.49 32.17 -9.09
C GLU A 40 -7.33 31.17 -9.14
N PRO A 41 -6.11 31.61 -8.78
CA PRO A 41 -5.00 30.69 -8.59
C PRO A 41 -5.31 29.62 -7.55
N HIS A 42 -5.03 28.36 -7.90
CA HIS A 42 -5.16 27.25 -6.97
C HIS A 42 -4.07 27.36 -5.92
N THR A 43 -4.43 27.43 -4.65
CA THR A 43 -3.48 27.47 -3.53
C THR A 43 -3.27 26.07 -2.97
N MET A 44 -2.01 25.75 -2.63
CA MET A 44 -1.63 24.52 -1.93
C MET A 44 -0.75 24.88 -0.74
N ARG A 45 -0.95 24.20 0.39
CA ARG A 45 -0.16 24.36 1.61
C ARG A 45 0.37 23.02 2.07
N LEU A 46 1.60 23.04 2.58
CA LEU A 46 2.24 21.90 3.23
C LEU A 46 2.16 22.09 4.74
N LEU A 47 1.51 21.16 5.44
CA LEU A 47 1.44 21.14 6.90
C LEU A 47 2.40 20.07 7.42
N ASN A 48 3.34 20.43 8.28
CA ASN A 48 4.26 19.48 8.88
C ASN A 48 3.51 18.54 9.85
N ALA A 49 3.70 17.23 9.69
CA ALA A 49 3.05 16.19 10.48
C ALA A 49 3.47 16.18 11.97
N GLU A 50 4.64 16.73 12.33
CA GLU A 50 5.07 16.88 13.73
C GLU A 50 4.16 17.84 14.53
N ARG A 51 3.53 18.78 13.83
CA ARG A 51 2.60 19.76 14.44
C ARG A 51 1.13 19.34 14.26
N VAL A 52 0.84 18.53 13.25
CA VAL A 52 -0.52 18.09 12.90
C VAL A 52 -0.49 16.60 12.58
N VAL A 53 -0.97 15.76 13.49
CA VAL A 53 -1.20 14.34 13.16
C VAL A 53 -2.21 14.27 12.01
N PRO A 54 -1.91 13.61 10.88
CA PRO A 54 -2.87 13.52 9.78
C PRO A 54 -4.11 12.76 10.24
N CYS A 55 -5.22 13.48 10.39
CA CYS A 55 -6.53 12.86 10.39
C CYS A 55 -6.86 12.52 8.94
N LEU A 56 -6.41 11.34 8.49
CA LEU A 56 -6.74 10.83 7.17
C LEU A 56 -8.26 10.71 7.04
N TRP A 57 -8.76 10.87 5.81
CA TRP A 57 -10.20 10.92 5.53
C TRP A 57 -11.01 9.86 6.31
N PRO A 58 -11.89 10.30 7.23
CA PRO A 58 -12.80 9.43 7.98
C PRO A 58 -13.69 8.63 7.04
N ARG A 59 -14.17 7.47 7.49
CA ARG A 59 -15.02 6.57 6.69
C ARG A 59 -16.21 7.29 6.04
N GLY A 60 -16.91 8.15 6.79
CA GLY A 60 -18.06 8.91 6.26
C GLY A 60 -17.72 9.91 5.14
N ASP A 61 -16.46 10.34 5.02
CA ASP A 61 -16.03 11.27 3.97
C ASP A 61 -15.64 10.57 2.66
N VAL A 62 -15.41 9.25 2.72
CA VAL A 62 -14.88 8.44 1.60
C VAL A 62 -15.84 7.38 1.11
N ASP A 63 -16.72 6.88 1.98
CA ASP A 63 -17.75 5.90 1.65
C ASP A 63 -19.00 6.60 1.09
N ILE A 64 -18.81 7.29 -0.03
CA ILE A 64 -19.89 8.00 -0.73
C ILE A 64 -20.22 7.18 -1.97
N THR A 65 -21.38 6.52 -1.96
CA THR A 65 -21.93 5.91 -3.18
C THR A 65 -22.45 7.03 -4.07
N PRO A 66 -21.88 7.27 -5.26
CA PRO A 66 -22.40 8.29 -6.17
C PRO A 66 -23.78 7.86 -6.70
N GLU A 67 -24.76 8.77 -6.68
CA GLU A 67 -26.07 8.49 -7.24
C GLU A 67 -25.98 8.35 -8.77
N LEU A 68 -26.59 7.29 -9.31
CA LEU A 68 -26.56 6.98 -10.75
C LEU A 68 -27.16 8.16 -11.56
N GLY A 69 -26.43 8.65 -12.55
CA GLY A 69 -26.91 9.69 -13.48
C GLY A 69 -26.55 11.14 -13.10
N GLN A 70 -25.90 11.38 -11.97
CA GLN A 70 -25.27 12.67 -11.69
C GLN A 70 -23.84 12.67 -12.25
N SER A 71 -23.59 13.49 -13.27
CA SER A 71 -22.21 13.86 -13.63
C SER A 71 -21.70 14.78 -12.54
N TYR A 72 -21.18 14.20 -11.47
CA TYR A 72 -20.44 15.00 -10.51
C TYR A 72 -19.25 15.60 -11.27
N GLY A 73 -19.23 16.92 -11.41
CA GLY A 73 -17.94 17.63 -11.42
C GLY A 73 -17.33 17.41 -10.05
N ILE A 74 -16.82 16.21 -9.77
CA ILE A 74 -16.32 15.78 -8.45
C ILE A 74 -15.24 16.76 -7.97
N GLU A 75 -14.51 17.38 -8.91
CA GLU A 75 -13.53 18.42 -8.63
C GLU A 75 -14.13 19.74 -8.11
N GLU A 76 -15.36 20.10 -8.48
CA GLU A 76 -15.96 21.41 -8.19
C GLU A 76 -16.58 21.50 -6.78
N ARG A 77 -17.01 20.38 -6.17
CA ARG A 77 -17.64 20.40 -4.84
C ARG A 77 -16.68 20.16 -3.68
N LEU A 78 -15.54 19.52 -3.89
CA LEU A 78 -14.78 18.90 -2.80
C LEU A 78 -13.75 19.81 -2.10
N VAL A 79 -13.42 20.98 -2.65
CA VAL A 79 -12.32 21.80 -2.11
C VAL A 79 -12.65 23.30 -2.09
N MET A 80 -13.79 23.64 -1.47
CA MET A 80 -14.17 25.04 -1.20
C MET A 80 -13.35 25.69 -0.06
N SER A 81 -12.56 24.88 0.66
CA SER A 81 -11.79 25.27 1.83
C SER A 81 -10.31 24.99 1.63
N GLU A 82 -9.44 25.94 1.99
CA GLU A 82 -7.97 25.76 2.01
C GLU A 82 -7.51 24.69 3.02
N LYS A 83 -8.41 24.23 3.90
CA LYS A 83 -8.16 23.17 4.88
C LYS A 83 -8.47 21.77 4.33
N ALA A 84 -9.03 21.66 3.13
CA ALA A 84 -9.36 20.37 2.55
C ALA A 84 -8.08 19.61 2.21
N GLN A 85 -7.95 18.41 2.76
CA GLN A 85 -6.82 17.53 2.51
C GLN A 85 -6.89 17.02 1.06
N VAL A 86 -5.74 17.01 0.41
CA VAL A 86 -5.56 16.54 -0.97
C VAL A 86 -4.71 15.27 -0.99
N ALA A 87 -3.63 15.24 -0.20
CA ALA A 87 -2.78 14.07 -0.03
C ALA A 87 -2.07 14.14 1.33
N ALA A 88 -1.66 13.00 1.86
CA ALA A 88 -0.73 12.91 2.98
C ALA A 88 0.52 12.14 2.55
N VAL A 89 1.68 12.46 3.14
CA VAL A 89 2.94 11.79 2.78
C VAL A 89 3.44 10.95 3.96
N LEU A 90 3.59 9.66 3.70
CA LEU A 90 4.10 8.66 4.63
C LEU A 90 5.51 8.24 4.19
N SER A 91 6.47 8.26 5.12
CA SER A 91 7.87 8.01 4.84
C SER A 91 8.41 6.82 5.63
N SER A 92 9.19 5.97 4.98
CA SER A 92 9.96 4.88 5.58
C SER A 92 11.42 5.00 5.17
N ALA A 93 12.35 4.99 6.12
CA ALA A 93 13.76 5.31 5.83
C ALA A 93 14.45 4.27 4.92
N LEU A 94 14.06 2.99 4.98
CA LEU A 94 14.51 1.97 4.03
C LEU A 94 13.53 1.77 2.85
N GLY A 95 12.50 2.59 2.73
CA GLY A 95 11.44 2.41 1.75
C GLY A 95 10.50 1.27 2.11
N TRP A 96 9.94 0.63 1.08
CA TRP A 96 8.82 -0.29 1.23
C TRP A 96 9.16 -1.68 0.72
N PRO A 97 8.68 -2.76 1.37
CA PRO A 97 9.09 -4.12 1.03
C PRO A 97 8.87 -4.48 -0.44
N ASN A 98 7.77 -4.04 -1.02
CA ASN A 98 7.45 -4.32 -2.43
C ASN A 98 8.20 -3.44 -3.45
N ARG A 99 9.06 -2.52 -2.98
CA ARG A 99 9.87 -1.61 -3.81
C ARG A 99 11.37 -1.91 -3.77
N MET A 100 11.82 -2.87 -2.95
CA MET A 100 13.24 -3.07 -2.61
C MET A 100 14.06 -3.95 -3.58
N HIS A 101 13.49 -4.47 -4.67
CA HIS A 101 14.25 -5.34 -5.58
C HIS A 101 14.84 -4.57 -6.78
N VAL A 102 15.88 -3.78 -6.52
CA VAL A 102 16.99 -3.67 -7.48
C VAL A 102 18.08 -4.59 -6.94
N PRO A 103 18.63 -5.54 -7.72
CA PRO A 103 19.74 -6.36 -7.27
C PRO A 103 20.98 -5.46 -7.17
N GLN A 104 21.15 -4.79 -6.04
CA GLN A 104 22.40 -4.17 -5.66
C GLN A 104 23.15 -5.17 -4.77
N GLN A 105 24.45 -5.18 -5.02
CA GLN A 105 25.55 -5.87 -4.37
C GLN A 105 25.37 -6.17 -2.86
N PRO A 106 26.15 -7.12 -2.31
CA PRO A 106 26.01 -7.57 -0.92
C PRO A 106 25.84 -6.39 0.03
N LEU A 107 24.80 -6.45 0.87
CA LEU A 107 24.39 -5.47 1.88
C LEU A 107 25.48 -5.22 2.94
N LYS A 108 26.66 -4.74 2.54
CA LYS A 108 27.81 -4.42 3.39
C LYS A 108 28.14 -2.93 3.43
N ALA A 109 27.44 -2.10 2.66
CA ALA A 109 27.47 -0.65 2.82
C ALA A 109 26.12 -0.09 2.38
N LEU A 110 25.36 0.47 3.34
CA LEU A 110 24.21 1.31 3.00
C LEU A 110 24.70 2.47 2.12
N PRO A 111 24.17 2.69 0.91
CA PRO A 111 24.48 3.91 0.18
C PRO A 111 23.72 5.06 0.82
N ALA A 112 24.43 6.17 1.08
CA ALA A 112 23.79 7.46 1.32
C ALA A 112 22.91 7.85 0.09
N PRO A 113 21.82 8.61 0.30
CA PRO A 113 20.94 9.03 -0.79
C PRO A 113 21.71 10.00 -1.70
N GLN A 114 22.12 9.52 -2.86
CA GLN A 114 22.75 10.32 -3.91
C GLN A 114 22.11 9.98 -5.25
N GLY A 115 21.48 10.98 -5.86
CA GLY A 115 21.37 11.12 -7.32
C GLY A 115 20.22 10.40 -8.03
N GLU A 116 19.32 11.23 -8.58
CA GLU A 116 18.44 10.99 -9.73
C GLU A 116 17.51 9.76 -9.72
N GLY A 117 16.23 10.02 -9.42
CA GLY A 117 15.15 9.32 -10.11
C GLY A 117 14.53 8.10 -9.41
N SER A 118 14.27 8.15 -8.12
CA SER A 118 12.92 7.92 -7.57
C SER A 118 12.99 7.76 -6.06
N ASP A 119 12.23 8.59 -5.36
CA ASP A 119 12.14 8.53 -3.92
C ASP A 119 11.31 7.31 -3.50
N TYR A 120 11.99 6.18 -3.30
CA TYR A 120 11.37 4.95 -2.83
C TYR A 120 10.92 5.04 -1.36
N THR A 121 11.31 6.08 -0.63
CA THR A 121 11.04 6.24 0.81
C THR A 121 9.65 6.82 1.07
N HIS A 122 9.12 7.64 0.16
CA HIS A 122 7.85 8.32 0.33
C HIS A 122 6.68 7.66 -0.41
N LEU A 123 5.52 7.58 0.27
CA LEU A 123 4.20 7.26 -0.28
C LEU A 123 3.27 8.46 -0.19
N TYR A 124 2.56 8.72 -1.28
CA TYR A 124 1.48 9.70 -1.33
C TYR A 124 0.15 8.99 -1.08
N ILE A 125 -0.44 9.24 0.07
CA ILE A 125 -1.70 8.66 0.50
C ILE A 125 -2.83 9.56 0.04
N ARG A 126 -3.75 8.97 -0.72
CA ARG A 126 -4.89 9.64 -1.35
C ARG A 126 -6.21 9.27 -0.70
N LYS A 127 -7.23 10.05 -1.01
CA LYS A 127 -8.60 9.81 -0.55
C LYS A 127 -9.08 8.39 -0.91
N ASP A 128 -8.95 8.00 -2.18
CA ASP A 128 -9.45 6.68 -2.63
C ASP A 128 -8.67 5.50 -2.03
N MET A 129 -7.41 5.70 -1.65
CA MET A 129 -6.61 4.66 -0.97
C MET A 129 -7.12 4.42 0.45
N MET A 130 -7.56 5.48 1.13
CA MET A 130 -8.26 5.36 2.41
C MET A 130 -9.59 4.63 2.24
N SER A 131 -10.37 4.92 1.19
CA SER A 131 -11.60 4.16 0.88
C SER A 131 -11.31 2.67 0.78
N GLY A 132 -10.28 2.29 0.01
CA GLY A 132 -9.84 0.91 -0.12
C GLY A 132 -9.42 0.29 1.21
N TRP A 133 -8.68 1.02 2.04
CA TRP A 133 -8.32 0.56 3.39
C TRP A 133 -9.54 0.33 4.27
N HIS A 134 -10.51 1.25 4.32
CA HIS A 134 -11.70 1.09 5.16
C HIS A 134 -12.52 -0.15 4.82
N ILE A 135 -12.59 -0.52 3.53
CA ILE A 135 -13.22 -1.77 3.08
C ILE A 135 -12.48 -2.99 3.63
N VAL A 136 -11.14 -2.98 3.52
CA VAL A 136 -10.29 -4.08 4.02
C VAL A 136 -10.36 -4.16 5.55
N GLU A 137 -10.26 -3.04 6.25
CA GLU A 137 -10.32 -2.94 7.71
C GLU A 137 -11.64 -3.46 8.26
N GLU A 138 -12.78 -3.02 7.70
CA GLU A 138 -14.09 -3.51 8.14
C GLU A 138 -14.24 -5.02 7.95
N GLN A 139 -13.70 -5.55 6.86
CA GLN A 139 -13.70 -6.99 6.63
C GLN A 139 -12.82 -7.73 7.64
N LEU A 140 -11.62 -7.22 7.92
CA LEU A 140 -10.71 -7.79 8.90
C LEU A 140 -11.35 -7.80 10.29
N ASP A 141 -11.97 -6.70 10.70
CA ASP A 141 -12.65 -6.61 12.00
C ASP A 141 -13.77 -7.63 12.13
N ARG A 142 -14.56 -7.86 11.07
CA ARG A 142 -15.63 -8.87 11.06
C ARG A 142 -15.08 -10.29 11.07
N TRP A 143 -14.04 -10.57 10.28
CA TRP A 143 -13.46 -11.91 10.13
C TRP A 143 -12.61 -12.32 11.34
N LEU A 144 -11.82 -11.40 11.88
CA LEU A 144 -10.92 -11.64 12.99
C LEU A 144 -11.60 -11.51 14.36
N LYS A 145 -12.90 -11.18 14.38
CA LYS A 145 -13.69 -11.11 15.60
C LYS A 145 -13.69 -12.46 16.32
N PRO A 146 -13.44 -12.49 17.64
CA PRO A 146 -13.54 -13.72 18.42
C PRO A 146 -14.95 -14.33 18.31
N ASN A 147 -15.02 -15.65 18.14
CA ASN A 147 -16.25 -16.45 18.07
C ASN A 147 -17.16 -16.20 16.85
N ASP A 148 -16.73 -15.40 15.87
CA ASP A 148 -17.42 -15.28 14.59
C ASP A 148 -16.76 -16.25 13.58
N CYS A 149 -17.52 -17.23 13.08
CA CYS A 149 -17.02 -18.26 12.15
C CYS A 149 -17.05 -17.81 10.68
N ARG A 150 -16.96 -16.50 10.43
CA ARG A 150 -16.96 -15.96 9.07
C ARG A 150 -15.70 -16.36 8.33
N MET A 151 -15.87 -16.63 7.04
CA MET A 151 -14.73 -16.80 6.14
C MET A 151 -14.17 -15.42 5.77
N PRO A 152 -12.85 -15.34 5.51
CA PRO A 152 -12.28 -14.14 4.96
C PRO A 152 -12.86 -13.86 3.57
N GLN A 153 -12.93 -12.58 3.21
CA GLN A 153 -13.33 -12.16 1.88
C GLN A 153 -12.09 -11.87 1.04
N CYS A 154 -12.17 -12.19 -0.25
CA CYS A 154 -11.23 -11.70 -1.25
C CYS A 154 -11.85 -10.53 -2.01
N TYR A 155 -11.05 -9.48 -2.24
CA TYR A 155 -11.43 -8.32 -3.03
C TYR A 155 -10.56 -8.21 -4.28
N ILE A 156 -11.15 -7.77 -5.38
CA ILE A 156 -10.40 -7.33 -6.56
C ILE A 156 -10.53 -5.82 -6.69
N THR A 157 -9.41 -5.12 -6.70
CA THR A 157 -9.37 -3.69 -6.98
C THR A 157 -9.05 -3.46 -8.44
N ILE A 158 -10.00 -2.84 -9.14
CA ILE A 158 -9.80 -2.33 -10.49
C ILE A 158 -9.42 -0.85 -10.40
N ASP A 159 -8.33 -0.49 -11.03
CA ASP A 159 -7.91 0.91 -11.21
C ASP A 159 -7.27 1.05 -12.60
N THR A 160 -7.22 2.26 -13.13
CA THR A 160 -6.60 2.57 -14.42
C THR A 160 -5.11 2.19 -14.43
N ALA A 161 -4.63 1.61 -15.53
CA ALA A 161 -3.25 1.16 -15.64
C ALA A 161 -2.25 2.34 -15.46
N GLY A 162 -1.13 2.11 -14.77
CA GLY A 162 -0.06 3.09 -14.62
C GLY A 162 -0.23 4.15 -13.52
N ILE A 163 -1.34 4.14 -12.78
CA ILE A 163 -1.66 5.14 -11.74
C ILE A 163 -0.98 4.84 -10.38
N GLY A 164 -0.36 3.67 -10.25
CA GLY A 164 0.49 3.35 -9.10
C GLY A 164 -0.19 2.49 -8.04
N LYS A 165 -1.06 1.53 -8.40
CA LYS A 165 -1.51 0.44 -7.50
C LYS A 165 -0.35 -0.21 -6.76
N THR A 166 0.57 -0.79 -7.54
CA THR A 166 1.82 -1.40 -7.10
C THR A 166 2.68 -0.47 -6.25
N ARG A 167 2.83 0.79 -6.69
CA ARG A 167 3.77 1.72 -6.06
C ARG A 167 3.16 2.44 -4.86
N GLY A 168 1.84 2.58 -4.76
CA GLY A 168 1.15 3.37 -3.74
C GLY A 168 0.28 2.52 -2.82
N LEU A 169 -0.74 1.85 -3.39
CA LEU A 169 -1.76 1.15 -2.60
C LEU A 169 -1.22 -0.07 -1.89
N GLY A 170 -0.50 -0.95 -2.60
CA GLY A 170 0.11 -2.14 -2.01
C GLY A 170 0.94 -1.87 -0.76
N PRO A 171 1.96 -0.97 -0.82
CA PRO A 171 2.77 -0.66 0.35
C PRO A 171 2.01 0.11 1.43
N PHE A 172 1.04 0.95 1.06
CA PHE A 172 0.15 1.59 2.02
C PHE A 172 -0.66 0.54 2.82
N LEU A 173 -1.29 -0.42 2.13
CA LEU A 173 -2.04 -1.49 2.76
C LEU A 173 -1.15 -2.39 3.62
N HIS A 174 0.06 -2.71 3.18
CA HIS A 174 1.04 -3.39 4.03
C HIS A 174 1.29 -2.68 5.35
N CYS A 175 1.50 -1.36 5.30
CA CYS A 175 1.67 -0.55 6.50
C CYS A 175 0.42 -0.64 7.40
N GLN A 176 -0.77 -0.44 6.83
CA GLN A 176 -2.01 -0.46 7.60
C GLN A 176 -2.32 -1.83 8.21
N LEU A 177 -2.17 -2.90 7.43
CA LEU A 177 -2.33 -4.29 7.88
C LEU A 177 -1.36 -4.65 9.01
N LEU A 178 -0.14 -4.13 8.97
CA LEU A 178 0.84 -4.34 10.01
C LEU A 178 0.41 -3.73 11.34
N HIS A 179 -0.22 -2.55 11.27
CA HIS A 179 -0.76 -1.81 12.41
C HIS A 179 -2.17 -2.21 12.84
N HIS A 180 -2.79 -3.17 12.15
CA HIS A 180 -4.12 -3.65 12.52
C HIS A 180 -4.16 -4.20 13.95
N SER A 181 -5.18 -3.87 14.73
CA SER A 181 -5.23 -4.15 16.17
C SER A 181 -5.28 -5.63 16.54
N SER A 182 -5.84 -6.47 15.66
CA SER A 182 -5.98 -7.91 15.92
C SER A 182 -4.65 -8.67 15.90
N GLU A 183 -4.37 -9.42 16.97
CA GLU A 183 -3.20 -10.31 17.08
C GLU A 183 -3.39 -11.65 16.34
N GLU A 184 -4.61 -11.95 15.89
CA GLU A 184 -4.92 -13.16 15.13
C GLU A 184 -4.26 -13.12 13.74
N LEU A 185 -4.11 -11.93 13.17
CA LEU A 185 -3.43 -11.72 11.90
C LEU A 185 -1.92 -11.87 12.10
N CYS A 186 -1.35 -12.99 11.65
CA CYS A 186 0.02 -13.40 11.95
C CYS A 186 1.05 -13.02 10.87
N ALA A 187 0.62 -12.90 9.62
CA ALA A 187 1.53 -12.66 8.49
C ALA A 187 0.83 -11.92 7.35
N LEU A 188 1.61 -11.13 6.62
CA LEU A 188 1.18 -10.40 5.43
C LEU A 188 2.05 -10.83 4.26
N THR A 189 1.43 -11.21 3.15
CA THR A 189 2.17 -11.70 1.97
C THR A 189 1.91 -10.78 0.79
N TYR A 190 2.98 -10.27 0.19
CA TYR A 190 2.93 -9.54 -1.08
C TYR A 190 3.41 -10.43 -2.20
N PHE A 191 2.50 -10.75 -3.12
CA PHE A 191 2.81 -11.51 -4.30
C PHE A 191 3.16 -10.55 -5.43
N SER A 192 4.44 -10.55 -5.80
CA SER A 192 4.90 -9.95 -7.05
C SER A 192 5.10 -11.05 -8.09
N LYS A 193 5.40 -10.68 -9.34
CA LYS A 193 5.71 -11.66 -10.40
C LYS A 193 6.97 -12.48 -10.11
N VAL A 194 7.96 -11.88 -9.44
CA VAL A 194 9.31 -12.45 -9.34
C VAL A 194 9.55 -13.14 -8.00
N GLU A 195 8.88 -12.68 -6.96
CA GLU A 195 9.09 -13.13 -5.59
C GLU A 195 7.86 -12.87 -4.71
N ILE A 196 7.85 -13.52 -3.56
CA ILE A 196 6.86 -13.32 -2.51
C ILE A 196 7.56 -12.75 -1.29
N CYS A 197 7.14 -11.57 -0.88
CA CYS A 197 7.58 -10.96 0.36
C CYS A 197 6.60 -11.33 1.47
N ILE A 198 7.08 -12.03 2.50
CA ILE A 198 6.30 -12.37 3.69
C ILE A 198 6.78 -11.52 4.86
N LEU A 199 5.86 -10.71 5.39
CA LEU A 199 6.05 -9.95 6.61
C LEU A 199 5.37 -10.71 7.75
N TYR A 200 6.18 -11.27 8.64
CA TYR A 200 5.72 -11.94 9.84
C TYR A 200 5.50 -10.90 10.92
N ARG A 201 4.27 -10.79 11.42
CA ARG A 201 3.93 -9.84 12.47
C ARG A 201 4.55 -10.27 13.79
N HIS A 202 4.96 -9.28 14.56
CA HIS A 202 5.40 -9.47 15.93
C HIS A 202 4.32 -10.21 16.74
N LYS A 203 4.73 -11.20 17.54
CA LYS A 203 3.81 -11.97 18.40
C LYS A 203 4.49 -12.39 19.69
N GLY A 204 4.06 -11.80 20.81
CA GLY A 204 4.65 -12.05 22.12
C GLY A 204 6.15 -11.74 22.13
N ALA A 205 6.99 -12.74 22.41
CA ALA A 205 8.45 -12.57 22.37
C ALA A 205 9.06 -12.71 20.97
N THR A 206 8.27 -13.05 19.94
CA THR A 206 8.78 -13.27 18.57
C THR A 206 8.89 -11.93 17.85
N PRO A 207 10.11 -11.47 17.49
CA PRO A 207 10.26 -10.23 16.73
C PRO A 207 9.62 -10.38 15.36
N GLY A 208 9.10 -9.26 14.85
CA GLY A 208 8.63 -9.21 13.46
C GLY A 208 9.79 -9.31 12.49
N MET A 209 9.56 -9.87 11.31
CA MET A 209 10.58 -10.03 10.28
C MET A 209 9.99 -9.94 8.88
N VAL A 210 10.82 -9.54 7.92
CA VAL A 210 10.48 -9.55 6.49
C VAL A 210 11.40 -10.51 5.76
N VAL A 211 10.80 -11.43 5.00
CA VAL A 211 11.52 -12.48 4.28
C VAL A 211 11.04 -12.53 2.84
N TYR A 212 11.98 -12.53 1.91
CA TYR A 212 11.73 -12.70 0.49
C TYR A 212 11.97 -14.15 0.10
N TYR A 213 11.01 -14.71 -0.62
CA TYR A 213 11.07 -16.05 -1.17
C TYR A 213 10.93 -15.98 -2.68
N ASN A 214 11.56 -16.92 -3.38
CA ASN A 214 11.10 -17.22 -4.73
C ASN A 214 9.61 -17.63 -4.68
N VAL A 215 8.92 -17.51 -5.81
CA VAL A 215 7.45 -17.73 -5.88
C VAL A 215 7.04 -19.11 -5.33
N GLN A 216 7.76 -20.18 -5.68
CA GLN A 216 7.38 -21.53 -5.26
C GLN A 216 7.54 -21.75 -3.75
N ASP A 217 8.66 -21.28 -3.19
CA ASP A 217 8.95 -21.39 -1.76
C ASP A 217 7.99 -20.50 -0.94
N GLY A 218 7.66 -19.31 -1.43
CA GLY A 218 6.73 -18.40 -0.76
C GLY A 218 5.30 -18.93 -0.74
N ILE A 219 4.84 -19.57 -1.82
CA ILE A 219 3.55 -20.28 -1.86
C ILE A 219 3.57 -21.40 -0.82
N SER A 220 4.59 -22.26 -0.86
CA SER A 220 4.73 -23.40 0.05
C SER A 220 4.74 -22.94 1.52
N GLU A 221 5.39 -21.82 1.82
CA GLU A 221 5.42 -21.27 3.17
C GLU A 221 4.08 -20.67 3.60
N THR A 222 3.37 -20.01 2.67
CA THR A 222 2.02 -19.47 2.91
C THR A 222 1.02 -20.60 3.18
N GLU A 223 1.04 -21.67 2.39
CA GLU A 223 0.23 -22.88 2.59
C GLU A 223 0.59 -23.59 3.91
N ARG A 224 1.88 -23.67 4.25
CA ARG A 224 2.34 -24.24 5.52
C ARG A 224 1.80 -23.44 6.71
N MET A 225 1.76 -22.11 6.64
CA MET A 225 1.17 -21.29 7.70
C MET A 225 -0.35 -21.50 7.81
N ALA A 226 -1.04 -21.55 6.68
CA ALA A 226 -2.47 -21.78 6.62
C ALA A 226 -2.89 -23.14 7.19
N THR A 227 -2.14 -24.21 6.86
CA THR A 227 -2.36 -25.56 7.42
C THR A 227 -2.08 -25.64 8.92
N GLN A 228 -1.29 -24.71 9.46
CA GLN A 228 -1.09 -24.51 10.89
C GLN A 228 -2.14 -23.60 11.53
N CYS A 229 -3.25 -23.33 10.84
CA CYS A 229 -4.33 -22.44 11.27
C CYS A 229 -3.86 -21.01 11.60
N ARG A 230 -2.73 -20.57 11.04
CA ARG A 230 -2.28 -19.17 11.17
C ARG A 230 -3.00 -18.34 10.14
N ARG A 231 -3.70 -17.29 10.60
CA ARG A 231 -4.38 -16.35 9.72
C ARG A 231 -3.39 -15.35 9.16
N GLY A 232 -3.56 -15.01 7.90
CA GLY A 232 -2.76 -13.98 7.23
C GLY A 232 -3.58 -13.23 6.19
N TYR A 233 -2.95 -12.24 5.58
CA TYR A 233 -3.56 -11.43 4.55
C TYR A 233 -2.64 -11.35 3.33
N THR A 234 -3.22 -11.54 2.15
CA THR A 234 -2.50 -11.59 0.90
C THR A 234 -2.80 -10.40 0.01
N ILE A 235 -1.77 -9.72 -0.46
CA ILE A 235 -1.88 -8.71 -1.52
C ILE A 235 -1.26 -9.28 -2.79
N PHE A 236 -2.08 -9.44 -3.84
CA PHE A 236 -1.61 -9.80 -5.17
C PHE A 236 -1.41 -8.56 -6.02
N ASP A 237 -0.20 -8.38 -6.52
CA ASP A 237 0.14 -7.29 -7.42
C ASP A 237 0.33 -7.82 -8.85
N GLU A 238 -0.76 -7.80 -9.60
CA GLU A 238 -0.80 -8.39 -10.94
C GLU A 238 -0.27 -7.41 -11.99
N TYR A 239 1.04 -7.48 -12.21
CA TYR A 239 1.72 -6.70 -13.23
C TYR A 239 1.83 -7.48 -14.57
N LYS A 240 1.05 -7.07 -15.59
CA LYS A 240 1.07 -7.51 -17.01
C LYS A 240 0.32 -8.81 -17.35
N LYS A 241 0.33 -9.15 -18.66
CA LYS A 241 -0.62 -9.92 -19.49
C LYS A 241 -1.21 -11.24 -18.95
N ASP A 242 -0.60 -11.87 -17.97
CA ASP A 242 -0.99 -13.21 -17.54
C ASP A 242 -1.80 -13.16 -16.24
N ILE A 243 -2.86 -13.97 -16.17
CA ILE A 243 -3.59 -14.23 -14.93
C ILE A 243 -2.69 -15.09 -14.04
N PHE A 244 -2.51 -14.71 -12.78
CA PHE A 244 -1.71 -15.51 -11.85
C PHE A 244 -2.29 -16.94 -11.75
N PRO A 245 -1.49 -17.99 -11.99
CA PRO A 245 -1.99 -19.37 -11.95
C PRO A 245 -2.13 -19.94 -10.53
N TYR A 246 -1.86 -19.12 -9.49
CA TYR A 246 -1.72 -19.57 -8.11
C TYR A 246 -2.91 -19.16 -7.26
N SER A 247 -3.38 -20.07 -6.42
CA SER A 247 -4.38 -19.82 -5.39
C SER A 247 -3.73 -19.33 -4.10
N PHE A 248 -4.45 -18.53 -3.31
CA PHE A 248 -4.12 -18.26 -1.92
C PHE A 248 -4.87 -19.23 -0.98
N PRO A 249 -4.43 -19.40 0.26
CA PRO A 249 -5.17 -20.22 1.21
C PRO A 249 -6.58 -19.67 1.42
N PRO A 250 -7.65 -20.49 1.33
CA PRO A 250 -9.03 -20.02 1.48
C PRO A 250 -9.35 -19.50 2.89
N CYS A 251 -8.49 -19.79 3.87
CA CYS A 251 -8.59 -19.29 5.23
C CYS A 251 -7.84 -17.97 5.45
N TRP A 252 -7.33 -17.32 4.40
CA TRP A 252 -6.67 -16.01 4.44
C TRP A 252 -7.51 -14.93 3.74
N GLY A 253 -7.44 -13.70 4.26
CA GLY A 253 -7.96 -12.53 3.56
C GLY A 253 -7.08 -12.20 2.35
N ALA A 254 -7.68 -11.63 1.30
CA ALA A 254 -6.92 -11.28 0.11
C ALA A 254 -7.43 -10.02 -0.59
N LEU A 255 -6.48 -9.28 -1.18
CA LEU A 255 -6.74 -8.19 -2.10
C LEU A 255 -5.93 -8.41 -3.37
N VAL A 256 -6.60 -8.43 -4.51
CA VAL A 256 -6.00 -8.51 -5.84
C VAL A 256 -5.99 -7.13 -6.48
N MET A 257 -4.81 -6.57 -6.66
CA MET A 257 -4.60 -5.38 -7.49
C MET A 257 -4.42 -5.83 -8.94
N SER A 258 -5.51 -5.82 -9.70
CA SER A 258 -5.51 -6.28 -11.09
C SER A 258 -5.37 -5.12 -12.08
N THR A 259 -4.85 -5.43 -13.27
CA THR A 259 -4.88 -4.51 -14.40
C THR A 259 -6.26 -4.62 -15.07
N PRO A 260 -6.90 -3.52 -15.54
CA PRO A 260 -8.23 -3.60 -16.14
C PRO A 260 -8.28 -4.56 -17.33
N SER A 261 -9.06 -5.63 -17.21
CA SER A 261 -9.27 -6.63 -18.24
C SER A 261 -10.54 -7.43 -17.92
N PRO A 262 -11.49 -7.56 -18.87
CA PRO A 262 -12.69 -8.37 -18.67
C PRO A 262 -12.37 -9.81 -18.28
N ASP A 263 -11.44 -10.46 -18.99
CA ASP A 263 -11.05 -11.85 -18.73
C ASP A 263 -10.51 -12.07 -17.31
N ARG A 264 -9.75 -11.09 -16.79
CA ARG A 264 -9.23 -11.14 -15.40
C ARG A 264 -10.33 -10.91 -14.38
N PHE A 265 -11.20 -9.96 -14.66
CA PHE A 265 -12.33 -9.67 -13.80
C PHE A 265 -13.24 -10.91 -13.68
N GLU A 266 -13.57 -11.52 -14.82
CA GLU A 266 -14.30 -12.79 -14.86
C GLU A 266 -13.53 -13.90 -14.15
N HIS A 267 -12.21 -14.00 -14.33
CA HIS A 267 -11.41 -14.99 -13.62
C HIS A 267 -11.56 -14.87 -12.10
N TRP A 268 -11.28 -13.70 -11.53
CA TRP A 268 -11.27 -13.51 -10.08
C TRP A 268 -12.70 -13.57 -9.49
N ILE A 269 -13.69 -12.99 -10.15
CA ILE A 269 -15.07 -13.04 -9.66
C ILE A 269 -15.65 -14.45 -9.74
N ASN A 270 -15.48 -15.14 -10.86
CA ASN A 270 -16.14 -16.43 -11.06
C ASN A 270 -15.39 -17.57 -10.36
N ARG A 271 -14.05 -17.52 -10.31
CA ARG A 271 -13.22 -18.60 -9.75
C ARG A 271 -13.03 -18.47 -8.25
N ASP A 272 -12.73 -17.25 -7.78
CA ASP A 272 -12.31 -17.00 -6.40
C ASP A 272 -13.34 -16.19 -5.61
N HIS A 273 -14.54 -16.00 -6.18
CA HIS A 273 -15.67 -15.28 -5.57
C HIS A 273 -15.26 -13.91 -5.02
N THR A 274 -14.32 -13.24 -5.71
CA THR A 274 -13.82 -11.94 -5.26
C THR A 274 -14.88 -10.87 -5.38
N LEU A 275 -14.96 -9.96 -4.40
CA LEU A 275 -15.84 -8.79 -4.49
C LEU A 275 -15.13 -7.64 -5.20
N PRO A 276 -15.75 -7.01 -6.20
CA PRO A 276 -15.14 -5.90 -6.90
C PRO A 276 -15.10 -4.64 -6.04
N THR A 277 -13.97 -3.94 -6.11
CA THR A 277 -13.75 -2.62 -5.54
C THR A 277 -13.13 -1.72 -6.59
N SER A 278 -13.47 -0.44 -6.56
CA SER A 278 -12.86 0.56 -7.44
C SER A 278 -11.97 1.49 -6.61
N ILE A 279 -10.80 1.80 -7.16
CA ILE A 279 -9.98 2.91 -6.69
C ILE A 279 -9.85 3.87 -7.85
N ASN A 280 -10.26 5.11 -7.63
CA ASN A 280 -10.22 6.10 -8.69
C ASN A 280 -8.79 6.57 -8.99
N CYS A 281 -8.64 7.09 -10.21
CA CYS A 281 -7.46 7.80 -10.68
C CYS A 281 -7.16 9.02 -9.79
N TYR A 282 -5.97 9.62 -9.97
CA TYR A 282 -5.71 10.93 -9.39
C TYR A 282 -6.77 11.93 -9.84
N SER A 283 -7.34 12.68 -8.89
CA SER A 283 -7.97 13.95 -9.27
C SER A 283 -6.90 14.92 -9.80
N ASN A 284 -7.31 15.95 -10.56
CA ASN A 284 -6.37 16.95 -11.04
C ASN A 284 -5.59 17.62 -9.89
N LEU A 285 -6.24 17.76 -8.74
CA LEU A 285 -5.63 18.30 -7.53
C LEU A 285 -4.57 17.37 -6.93
N GLU A 286 -4.90 16.09 -6.77
CA GLU A 286 -3.96 15.10 -6.26
C GLU A 286 -2.73 14.99 -7.18
N PHE A 287 -2.94 14.97 -8.50
CA PHE A 287 -1.85 14.94 -9.47
C PHE A 287 -0.93 16.16 -9.36
N ARG A 288 -1.50 17.36 -9.22
CA ARG A 288 -0.74 18.60 -9.03
C ARG A 288 0.01 18.60 -7.71
N ALA A 289 -0.60 18.11 -6.63
CA ALA A 289 0.02 18.04 -5.30
C ALA A 289 1.24 17.12 -5.30
N VAL A 290 1.12 15.91 -5.87
CA VAL A 290 2.23 14.97 -6.02
C VAL A 290 3.36 15.58 -6.86
N ARG A 291 3.03 16.23 -7.99
CA ARG A 291 4.03 16.88 -8.84
C ARG A 291 4.74 18.05 -8.16
N ALA A 292 3.99 18.85 -7.39
CA ALA A 292 4.55 19.97 -6.63
C ALA A 292 5.49 19.46 -5.53
N PHE A 293 5.09 18.44 -4.78
CA PHE A 293 5.93 17.86 -3.74
C PHE A 293 7.18 17.19 -4.29
N GLY A 294 7.10 16.45 -5.42
CA GLY A 294 8.27 15.85 -6.06
C GLY A 294 9.36 16.90 -6.34
N ARG A 295 8.96 18.06 -6.87
CA ARG A 295 9.87 19.20 -7.06
C ARG A 295 10.39 19.80 -5.76
N LEU A 296 9.59 19.82 -4.70
CA LEU A 296 10.01 20.31 -3.39
C LEU A 296 11.02 19.38 -2.72
N SER A 297 10.90 18.05 -2.88
CA SER A 297 11.92 17.11 -2.38
C SER A 297 13.28 17.37 -3.06
N GLU A 298 13.26 17.61 -4.38
CA GLU A 298 14.45 18.01 -5.15
C GLU A 298 15.01 19.37 -4.68
N LEU A 299 14.16 20.37 -4.39
CA LEU A 299 14.57 21.71 -3.97
C LEU A 299 14.96 21.83 -2.48
N CYS A 300 14.37 21.02 -1.59
CA CYS A 300 14.69 21.00 -0.16
C CYS A 300 16.02 20.29 0.12
N GLN A 301 16.56 19.53 -0.84
CA GLN A 301 17.96 19.08 -0.79
C GLN A 301 18.96 20.25 -0.94
N GLU A 302 18.48 21.45 -1.34
CA GLU A 302 19.30 22.64 -1.57
C GLU A 302 19.07 23.78 -0.55
N ALA A 303 18.17 23.63 0.45
CA ALA A 303 17.82 24.73 1.38
C ALA A 303 17.74 24.31 2.87
N PRO A 304 18.14 25.17 3.84
CA PRO A 304 18.21 24.81 5.26
C PRO A 304 16.82 24.75 5.93
N PRO A 305 16.67 23.93 6.99
CA PRO A 305 15.38 23.66 7.63
C PRO A 305 14.93 24.87 8.47
N GLY A 306 13.78 25.46 8.13
CA GLY A 306 13.21 26.56 8.93
C GLY A 306 11.99 27.32 8.37
N ALA A 307 11.51 27.03 7.16
CA ALA A 307 10.36 27.74 6.59
C ALA A 307 9.02 27.14 7.06
N GLU A 308 8.32 27.85 7.94
CA GLU A 308 7.17 27.37 8.72
C GLU A 308 5.85 27.22 7.95
N THR A 309 5.73 27.80 6.77
CA THR A 309 4.57 27.66 5.88
C THR A 309 5.03 28.23 4.56
N VAL A 310 4.81 27.52 3.46
CA VAL A 310 5.09 28.11 2.17
C VAL A 310 3.93 27.98 1.22
N GLU A 311 3.36 29.14 0.88
CA GLU A 311 2.37 29.31 -0.18
C GLU A 311 3.08 29.35 -1.52
N TRP A 312 3.13 28.21 -2.23
CA TRP A 312 3.96 28.11 -3.44
C TRP A 312 3.20 28.35 -4.76
N PHE A 313 1.87 28.36 -4.75
CA PHE A 313 1.08 28.49 -5.98
C PHE A 313 0.06 29.63 -5.88
N LYS A 314 0.50 30.83 -6.25
CA LYS A 314 -0.37 31.84 -6.85
C LYS A 314 0.01 31.95 -8.32
N ARG A 315 -0.64 31.20 -9.21
CA ARG A 315 -0.58 31.51 -10.65
C ARG A 315 -1.20 32.90 -10.87
N LYS A 316 -0.41 33.85 -11.37
CA LYS A 316 -0.95 34.98 -12.14
C LYS A 316 -1.58 34.47 -13.43
#